data_AF-A0A662IBB9-F1
#
_entry.id   AF-A0A662IBB9-F1
#
_cell.length_a   1.000
_cell.length_b   1.000
_cell.length_c   1.000
_cell.angle_alpha   90.00
_cell.angle_beta   90.00
_cell.angle_gamma   90.00
#
_symmetry.space_group_name_H-M   'P 1'
#
loop_
_entity.id
_entity.type
_entity.pdbx_description
1 polymer ?
#
loop_
_entity_poly.entity_id
_entity_poly.type
_entity_poly.pdbx_seq_one_letter_code
_entity_poly.pdbx_strand_id
1 'polypeptide(L)'
;MAGEETLKLWLGSELMVEVSGYDLLVYIIQPPRCLQAMVMGEVFLKKLPLILKALRSHIEWRIERLRGKESLSYGDRERLEVLEKMNKCLSDIILYLMNMAGLVEKLKELDRSW
;
A
#
# COMPACT_ATOMS: atom_id res chain seq x y z
N MET A 1 -7.37 11.32 -30.00
CA MET A 1 -7.26 11.70 -28.58
C MET A 1 -8.17 10.76 -27.82
N ALA A 2 -7.64 9.63 -27.35
CA ALA A 2 -8.40 8.70 -26.52
C ALA A 2 -8.50 9.32 -25.12
N GLY A 3 -9.71 9.52 -24.60
CA GLY A 3 -9.91 10.10 -23.27
C GLY A 3 -9.20 9.25 -22.23
N GLU A 4 -8.41 9.90 -21.37
CA GLU A 4 -7.72 9.21 -20.28
C GLU A 4 -8.75 8.50 -19.40
N GLU A 5 -8.66 7.17 -19.34
CA GLU A 5 -9.55 6.35 -18.52
C GLU A 5 -9.32 6.70 -17.04
N THR A 6 -10.27 7.40 -16.44
CA THR A 6 -10.26 7.67 -15.00
C THR A 6 -10.93 6.52 -14.25
N LEU A 7 -10.21 5.86 -13.36
CA LEU A 7 -10.77 4.84 -12.47
C LEU A 7 -11.23 5.48 -11.16
N LYS A 8 -12.48 5.25 -10.74
CA LYS A 8 -13.02 5.72 -9.46
C LYS A 8 -13.40 4.54 -8.59
N LEU A 9 -12.93 4.54 -7.35
CA LEU A 9 -13.19 3.50 -6.37
C LEU A 9 -13.62 4.11 -5.04
N TRP A 10 -14.73 3.63 -4.51
CA TRP A 10 -15.17 3.95 -3.16
C TRP A 10 -14.58 2.96 -2.16
N LEU A 11 -13.93 3.50 -1.12
CA LEU A 11 -13.37 2.77 0.00
C LEU A 11 -14.23 3.04 1.25
N GLY A 12 -15.42 2.45 1.27
CA GLY A 12 -16.44 2.74 2.28
C GLY A 12 -17.25 4.00 1.96
N SER A 13 -17.90 4.58 2.96
CA SER A 13 -18.82 5.72 2.80
C SER A 13 -18.14 7.09 2.78
N GLU A 14 -16.91 7.18 3.30
CA GLU A 14 -16.23 8.46 3.57
C GLU A 14 -14.96 8.65 2.74
N LEU A 15 -14.54 7.65 1.96
CA LEU A 15 -13.29 7.71 1.21
C LEU A 15 -13.54 7.34 -0.25
N MET A 16 -13.22 8.25 -1.16
CA MET A 16 -13.21 8.00 -2.60
C MET A 16 -11.79 8.18 -3.13
N VAL A 17 -11.37 7.28 -4.01
CA VAL A 17 -10.08 7.34 -4.69
C VAL A 17 -10.34 7.41 -6.19
N GLU A 18 -9.72 8.37 -6.87
CA GLU A 18 -9.76 8.54 -8.31
C GLU A 18 -8.33 8.44 -8.86
N VAL A 19 -8.13 7.61 -9.87
CA VAL A 19 -6.89 7.53 -10.64
C VAL A 19 -7.12 8.26 -11.93
N SER A 20 -6.34 9.30 -12.18
CA SER A 20 -6.38 10.09 -13.42
C SER A 20 -4.96 10.12 -13.99
N GLY A 21 -4.77 9.45 -15.14
CA GLY A 21 -3.42 9.18 -15.65
C GLY A 21 -2.59 8.39 -14.64
N TYR A 22 -1.49 8.99 -14.17
CA TYR A 22 -0.63 8.41 -13.13
C TYR A 22 -0.94 8.93 -11.72
N ASP A 23 -1.81 9.94 -11.59
CA ASP A 23 -2.02 10.61 -10.32
C ASP A 23 -3.20 10.03 -9.56
N LEU A 24 -3.06 10.01 -8.23
CA LEU A 24 -4.03 9.46 -7.31
C LEU A 24 -4.68 10.59 -6.51
N LEU A 25 -5.97 10.80 -6.71
CA LEU A 25 -6.79 11.77 -6.00
C LEU A 25 -7.53 11.04 -4.88
N VAL A 26 -7.32 11.46 -3.64
CA VAL A 26 -7.98 10.90 -2.46
C VAL A 26 -8.91 11.95 -1.87
N TYR A 27 -10.18 11.58 -1.74
CA TYR A 27 -11.22 12.44 -1.18
C TYR A 27 -11.71 11.83 0.14
N ILE A 28 -11.54 12.57 1.23
CA ILE A 28 -12.08 12.24 2.55
C ILE A 28 -13.34 13.09 2.75
N ILE A 29 -14.50 12.45 2.74
CA ILE A 29 -15.83 13.06 2.74
C ILE A 29 -16.37 13.00 4.16
N GLN A 30 -16.40 14.16 4.84
CA GLN A 30 -16.95 14.35 6.18
C GLN A 30 -17.93 15.53 6.16
N PRO A 31 -19.21 15.31 5.81
CA PRO A 31 -20.17 16.39 5.61
C PRO A 31 -20.21 17.38 6.79
N PRO A 32 -20.16 18.70 6.55
CA PRO A 32 -20.24 19.38 5.24
C PRO A 32 -18.90 19.53 4.51
N ARG A 33 -17.81 18.96 5.02
CA ARG A 33 -16.44 19.14 4.51
C ARG A 33 -16.04 17.99 3.59
N CYS A 34 -15.28 18.31 2.54
CA CYS A 34 -14.57 17.33 1.73
C CYS A 34 -13.11 17.75 1.69
N LEU A 35 -12.23 16.89 2.20
CA LEU A 35 -10.78 17.09 2.10
C LEU A 35 -10.29 16.34 0.88
N GLN A 36 -9.60 17.04 -0.01
CA GLN A 36 -8.98 16.46 -1.19
C GLN A 36 -7.46 16.49 -1.03
N ALA A 37 -6.83 15.36 -1.32
CA ALA A 37 -5.39 15.25 -1.43
C ALA A 37 -5.04 14.67 -2.81
N MET A 38 -4.19 15.38 -3.54
CA MET A 38 -3.59 14.86 -4.77
C MET A 38 -2.24 14.24 -4.42
N VAL A 39 -2.05 12.99 -4.83
CA VAL A 39 -0.79 12.29 -4.71
C VAL A 39 -0.27 12.01 -6.10
N MET A 40 0.82 12.68 -6.47
CA MET A 40 1.47 12.43 -7.74
C MET A 40 1.96 10.99 -7.83
N GLY A 41 1.69 10.31 -8.94
CA GLY A 41 2.03 8.89 -9.11
C GLY A 41 3.49 8.58 -8.87
N GLU A 42 4.38 9.41 -9.44
CA GLU A 42 5.82 9.24 -9.27
C GLU A 42 6.25 9.37 -7.80
N VAL A 43 5.68 10.32 -7.07
CA VAL A 43 5.96 10.53 -5.65
C VAL A 43 5.42 9.37 -4.83
N PHE A 44 4.22 8.87 -5.16
CA PHE A 44 3.64 7.69 -4.54
C PHE A 44 4.54 6.47 -4.72
N LEU A 45 4.96 6.18 -5.96
CA LEU A 45 5.82 5.04 -6.27
C LEU A 45 7.17 5.13 -5.56
N LYS A 46 7.79 6.31 -5.48
CA LYS A 46 9.02 6.53 -4.70
C LYS A 46 8.83 6.26 -3.21
N LYS A 47 7.65 6.57 -2.67
CA LYS A 47 7.32 6.35 -1.24
C LYS A 47 6.74 4.97 -0.95
N LEU A 48 6.29 4.23 -1.97
CA LEU A 48 5.63 2.94 -1.83
C LEU A 48 6.42 1.94 -0.96
N PRO A 49 7.76 1.80 -1.09
CA PRO A 49 8.52 0.91 -0.20
C PRO A 49 8.42 1.29 1.27
N LEU A 50 8.40 2.59 1.60
CA LEU A 50 8.26 3.09 2.96
C LEU A 50 6.84 2.86 3.49
N ILE A 51 5.83 3.10 2.66
CA ILE A 51 4.42 2.85 2.98
C ILE A 51 4.20 1.38 3.31
N LEU A 52 4.71 0.48 2.46
CA LEU A 52 4.58 -0.96 2.67
C LEU A 52 5.33 -1.42 3.93
N LYS A 53 6.53 -0.89 4.20
CA LYS A 53 7.25 -1.14 5.47
C LYS A 53 6.44 -0.70 6.68
N ALA A 54 5.85 0.49 6.66
CA ALA A 54 5.03 0.99 7.76
C ALA A 54 3.78 0.13 8.00
N LEU A 55 3.09 -0.28 6.93
CA LEU A 55 1.94 -1.19 7.00
C LEU A 55 2.34 -2.54 7.60
N ARG A 56 3.47 -3.10 7.15
CA ARG A 56 4.01 -4.36 7.66
C ARG A 56 4.31 -4.26 9.16
N SER A 57 5.02 -3.23 9.61
CA SER A 57 5.33 -3.03 11.03
C SER A 57 4.07 -2.90 11.89
N HIS A 58 3.03 -2.23 11.39
CA HIS A 58 1.75 -2.14 12.11
C HIS A 58 1.05 -3.52 12.21
N ILE A 59 1.12 -4.35 11.16
CA ILE A 59 0.57 -5.72 11.19
C ILE A 59 1.38 -6.61 12.12
N GLU A 60 2.71 -6.55 12.07
CA GLU A 60 3.61 -7.29 12.98
C GLU A 60 3.30 -6.96 14.45
N TRP A 61 3.18 -5.67 14.78
CA TRP A 61 2.78 -5.24 16.13
C TRP A 61 1.43 -5.83 16.56
N ARG A 62 0.44 -5.87 15.66
CA ARG A 62 -0.87 -6.50 15.94
C ARG A 62 -0.75 -8.01 16.18
N ILE A 63 0.08 -8.70 15.39
CA ILE A 63 0.36 -10.13 15.55
C ILE A 63 1.00 -10.39 16.91
N GLU A 64 2.05 -9.63 17.26
CA GLU A 64 2.73 -9.74 18.55
C GLU A 64 1.78 -9.50 19.72
N ARG A 65 0.94 -8.47 19.63
CA ARG A 65 -0.07 -8.16 20.65
C ARG A 65 -1.07 -9.31 20.84
N LEU A 66 -1.48 -9.98 19.76
CA LEU A 66 -2.37 -11.15 19.86
C LEU A 66 -1.63 -12.33 20.47
N ARG A 67 -0.42 -12.65 20.01
CA ARG A 67 0.40 -13.75 20.55
C ARG A 67 0.76 -13.57 22.02
N GLY A 68 0.87 -12.34 22.50
CA GLY A 68 1.13 -12.01 23.90
C GLY A 68 -0.06 -12.21 24.86
N LYS A 69 -1.25 -12.58 24.38
CA LYS A 69 -2.39 -12.91 25.24
C LYS A 69 -2.23 -14.31 25.84
N GLU A 70 -2.53 -14.46 27.15
CA GLU A 70 -2.49 -15.75 27.85
C GLU A 70 -3.45 -16.79 27.25
N SER A 71 -4.58 -16.34 26.70
CA SER A 71 -5.51 -17.19 25.95
C SER A 71 -6.12 -16.44 24.77
N LEU A 72 -6.32 -17.17 23.67
CA LEU A 72 -6.93 -16.65 22.44
C LEU A 72 -8.33 -17.21 22.27
N SER A 73 -9.31 -16.32 22.11
CA SER A 73 -10.64 -16.68 21.64
C SER A 73 -10.59 -17.25 20.23
N TYR A 74 -11.65 -17.95 19.80
CA TYR A 74 -11.75 -18.45 18.42
C TYR A 74 -11.58 -17.32 17.39
N GLY A 75 -12.29 -16.20 17.57
CA GLY A 75 -12.18 -15.05 16.68
C GLY A 75 -10.79 -14.40 16.70
N ASP A 76 -10.08 -14.43 17.83
CA ASP A 76 -8.69 -13.95 17.88
C ASP A 76 -7.74 -14.86 17.08
N ARG A 77 -7.97 -16.18 17.05
CA ARG A 77 -7.18 -17.13 16.26
C ARG A 77 -7.38 -16.93 14.76
N GLU A 78 -8.62 -16.81 14.31
CA GLU A 78 -8.92 -16.50 12.90
C GLU A 78 -8.29 -15.18 12.47
N ARG A 79 -8.41 -14.15 13.32
CA ARG A 79 -7.81 -12.84 13.07
C ARG A 79 -6.29 -12.92 12.99
N LEU A 80 -5.66 -13.70 13.87
CA LEU A 80 -4.21 -13.92 13.85
C LEU A 80 -3.78 -14.59 12.54
N GLU A 81 -4.48 -15.63 12.10
CA GLU A 81 -4.18 -16.31 10.83
C GLU A 81 -4.28 -15.38 9.62
N VAL A 82 -5.31 -14.54 9.56
CA VAL A 82 -5.47 -13.53 8.50
C VAL A 82 -4.33 -12.53 8.54
N LEU A 83 -3.98 -12.01 9.72
CA LEU A 83 -2.88 -11.05 9.86
C LEU A 83 -1.54 -11.67 9.45
N GLU A 84 -1.26 -12.92 9.80
CA GLU A 84 -0.04 -13.64 9.41
C GLU A 84 0.03 -13.83 7.88
N LYS A 85 -1.08 -14.23 7.24
CA LYS A 85 -1.17 -14.32 5.78
C LYS A 85 -0.93 -12.96 5.11
N MET A 86 -1.53 -11.90 5.63
CA MET A 86 -1.31 -10.54 5.14
C MET A 86 0.15 -10.10 5.29
N ASN A 87 0.76 -10.38 6.45
CA ASN A 87 2.16 -10.04 6.71
C ASN A 87 3.12 -10.75 5.74
N LYS A 88 2.86 -12.03 5.46
CA LYS A 88 3.62 -12.79 4.47
C LYS A 88 3.48 -12.19 3.07
N CYS A 89 2.25 -11.93 2.63
CA CYS A 89 1.98 -11.33 1.33
C CYS A 89 2.68 -9.96 1.17
N LEU A 90 2.63 -9.11 2.20
CA LEU A 90 3.35 -7.83 2.20
C LEU A 90 4.86 -8.01 2.13
N SER A 91 5.41 -8.99 2.84
CA SER A 91 6.85 -9.29 2.79
C SER A 91 7.29 -9.72 1.40
N ASP A 92 6.50 -10.56 0.74
CA ASP A 92 6.76 -11.01 -0.63
C ASP A 92 6.72 -9.80 -1.60
N ILE A 93 5.70 -8.95 -1.51
CA ILE A 93 5.57 -7.73 -2.33
C ILE A 93 6.77 -6.79 -2.14
N ILE A 94 7.19 -6.56 -0.89
CA ILE A 94 8.36 -5.72 -0.59
C ILE A 94 9.61 -6.29 -1.25
N LEU A 95 9.83 -7.60 -1.15
CA LEU A 95 10.97 -8.27 -1.77
C LEU A 95 10.95 -8.13 -3.30
N TYR A 96 9.79 -8.35 -3.93
CA TYR A 96 9.64 -8.16 -5.38
C TYR A 96 9.97 -6.73 -5.80
N LEU A 97 9.48 -5.73 -5.08
CA LEU A 97 9.76 -4.32 -5.38
C LEU A 97 11.25 -3.99 -5.23
N MET A 98 11.91 -4.51 -4.19
CA MET A 98 13.35 -4.31 -3.99
C MET A 98 14.17 -4.93 -5.13
N ASN A 99 13.81 -6.14 -5.57
CA ASN A 99 14.48 -6.82 -6.68
C ASN A 99 14.30 -6.04 -7.99
N MET A 100 13.08 -5.56 -8.27
CA MET A 100 12.81 -4.73 -9.45
C MET A 100 13.58 -3.41 -9.42
N ALA A 101 13.65 -2.74 -8.26
CA ALA A 101 14.45 -1.52 -8.11
C ALA A 101 15.94 -1.78 -8.39
N GLY A 102 16.49 -2.90 -7.88
CA GLY A 102 17.86 -3.30 -8.17
C GLY A 102 18.12 -3.61 -9.65
N LEU A 103 17.16 -4.25 -10.32
CA LEU A 103 17.22 -4.49 -11.77
C LEU A 103 17.23 -3.18 -12.57
N VAL A 104 16.36 -2.24 -12.21
CA VAL A 104 16.28 -0.92 -12.87
C VAL A 104 17.60 -0.16 -12.73
N GLU A 105 18.25 -0.19 -11.58
CA GLU A 105 19.57 0.46 -11.41
C GLU A 105 20.65 -0.19 -12.29
N LYS A 106 20.70 -1.52 -12.37
CA LYS A 106 21.63 -2.21 -13.29
C LYS A 106 21.39 -1.87 -14.76
N LEU A 107 20.13 -1.72 -15.16
CA LEU A 107 19.79 -1.31 -16.53
C LEU A 107 20.26 0.12 -16.82
N LYS A 108 20.14 1.04 -15.86
CA LYS A 108 20.69 2.41 -16.00
C LYS A 108 22.21 2.43 -16.08
N GLU A 109 22.89 1.55 -15.34
CA GLU A 109 24.35 1.43 -15.41
C GLU A 109 24.81 0.95 -16.79
N LEU A 110 24.10 -0.03 -17.37
CA LEU A 110 24.35 -0.50 -18.74
C LEU A 110 24.14 0.61 -19.77
N ASP A 111 23.04 1.35 -19.68
CA ASP A 111 22.71 2.45 -20.59
C ASP A 111 23.76 3.58 -20.55
N ARG A 112 24.31 3.88 -19.37
CA ARG A 112 25.41 4.85 -19.21
C ARG A 112 26.77 4.38 -19.71
N SER A 113 26.93 3.07 -19.91
CA SER A 113 28.18 2.45 -20.35
C SER A 113 28.26 2.29 -21.87
N TRP A 114 27.23 2.71 -22.60
CA TRP A 114 27.12 2.75 -24.06
C TRP A 114 27.22 4.19 -24.58
#